data_AF-A0A966UN29-F1
#
_entry.id   AF-A0A966UN29-F1
#
_cell.length_a   1.000
_cell.length_b   1.000
_cell.length_c   1.000
_cell.angle_alpha   90.00
_cell.angle_beta   90.00
_cell.angle_gamma   90.00
#
_symmetry.space_group_name_H-M   'P 1'
#
loop_
_entity.id
_entity.type
_entity.pdbx_description
1 polymer ?
#
loop_
_entity_poly.entity_id
_entity_poly.type
_entity_poly.pdbx_seq_one_letter_code
_entity_poly.pdbx_strand_id
1 'polypeptide(L)'
;MHSVLIIRDELDMSGLPKLDPARHKLREHILQHSLKTGTFTLKSGRTSNWFLDSKQTACRSDGIVLVSDVALSMLPADIDSIGGLTMGADPVAFGIAAVAA
;
A
#
# COMPACT_ATOMS: atom_id res chain seq x y z
N MET A 1 -14.23 -16.29 24.36
CA MET A 1 -15.66 -16.28 24.00
C MET A 1 -15.83 -15.24 22.89
N HIS A 2 -15.99 -15.75 21.67
CA HIS A 2 -16.36 -15.12 20.39
C HIS A 2 -16.21 -13.60 20.20
N SER A 3 -15.14 -13.19 19.52
CA SER A 3 -15.18 -12.02 18.63
C SER A 3 -14.96 -12.53 17.21
N VAL A 4 -16.04 -13.08 16.63
CA VAL A 4 -16.11 -13.38 15.20
C VAL A 4 -16.33 -12.05 14.49
N LEU A 5 -15.29 -11.52 13.85
CA LEU A 5 -15.44 -10.39 12.94
C LEU A 5 -15.99 -10.92 11.61
N ILE A 6 -17.32 -10.98 11.52
CA ILE A 6 -18.01 -11.17 10.25
C ILE A 6 -17.92 -9.84 9.49
N ILE A 7 -17.08 -9.75 8.46
CA ILE A 7 -17.16 -8.65 7.49
C ILE A 7 -18.01 -9.13 6.32
N ARG A 8 -19.27 -8.65 6.34
CA ARG A 8 -20.24 -8.66 5.24
C ARG A 8 -19.77 -7.69 4.15
N ASP A 9 -20.29 -7.84 2.94
CA ASP A 9 -20.04 -6.95 1.79
C ASP A 9 -19.99 -5.47 2.20
N GLU A 10 -19.00 -4.74 1.66
CA GLU A 10 -18.54 -3.37 1.98
C GLU A 10 -17.51 -3.26 3.13
N LEU A 11 -16.32 -2.75 2.79
CA LEU A 11 -15.27 -2.43 3.77
C LEU A 11 -15.75 -1.24 4.62
N ASP A 12 -16.02 -1.46 5.90
CA ASP A 12 -16.34 -0.37 6.83
C ASP A 12 -15.10 0.50 7.06
N MET A 13 -15.14 1.71 6.50
CA MET A 13 -14.05 2.70 6.56
C MET A 13 -14.14 3.61 7.79
N SER A 14 -15.22 3.54 8.55
CA SER A 14 -15.51 4.47 9.66
C SER A 14 -14.65 4.24 10.90
N GLY A 15 -14.06 3.05 11.04
CA GLY A 15 -13.19 2.67 12.16
C GLY A 15 -11.68 2.79 11.91
N LEU A 16 -11.25 3.35 10.78
CA LEU A 16 -9.83 3.41 10.45
C LEU A 16 -9.08 4.49 11.24
N PRO A 17 -7.80 4.25 11.60
CA PRO A 17 -7.02 5.26 12.30
C PRO A 17 -6.86 6.50 11.44
N LYS A 18 -6.93 7.67 12.10
CA LYS A 18 -6.63 8.96 11.47
C LYS A 18 -5.16 8.98 11.05
N LEU A 19 -4.93 9.40 9.82
CA LEU A 19 -3.59 9.51 9.23
C LEU A 19 -3.23 10.97 9.01
N ASP A 20 -1.94 11.26 8.94
CA ASP A 20 -1.47 12.52 8.39
C ASP A 20 -1.89 12.67 6.92
N PRO A 21 -1.88 13.90 6.36
CA PRO A 21 -2.36 14.14 5.01
C PRO A 21 -1.67 13.32 3.91
N ALA A 22 -0.37 13.03 4.04
CA ALA A 22 0.36 12.27 3.01
C ALA A 22 -0.07 10.79 3.03
N ARG A 23 -0.11 10.18 4.21
CA ARG A 23 -0.60 8.80 4.35
C ARG A 23 -2.09 8.65 4.03
N HIS A 24 -2.89 9.69 4.27
CA HIS A 24 -4.30 9.70 3.87
C HIS A 24 -4.46 9.58 2.35
N LYS A 25 -3.75 10.42 1.57
CA LYS A 25 -3.77 10.37 0.11
C LYS A 25 -3.29 9.02 -0.42
N LEU A 26 -2.22 8.47 0.15
CA LEU A 26 -1.73 7.15 -0.22
C LEU A 26 -2.77 6.05 0.08
N ARG A 27 -3.45 6.13 1.23
CA ARG A 27 -4.54 5.21 1.57
C ARG A 27 -5.65 5.28 0.52
N GLU A 28 -6.11 6.48 0.18
CA GLU A 28 -7.16 6.67 -0.84
C GLU A 28 -6.76 6.04 -2.18
N HIS A 29 -5.52 6.30 -2.62
CA HIS A 29 -5.01 5.72 -3.86
C HIS A 29 -4.96 4.18 -3.82
N ILE A 30 -4.51 3.60 -2.69
CA ILE A 30 -4.47 2.14 -2.50
C ILE A 30 -5.88 1.54 -2.54
N LEU A 31 -6.84 2.16 -1.85
CA LEU A 31 -8.23 1.70 -1.83
C LEU A 31 -8.84 1.73 -3.22
N GLN A 32 -8.53 2.76 -4.01
CA GLN A 32 -9.07 2.93 -5.35
C GLN A 32 -8.44 1.98 -6.38
N HIS A 33 -7.13 1.72 -6.28
CA HIS A 33 -6.39 1.05 -7.37
C HIS A 33 -5.81 -0.32 -7.01
N SER A 34 -5.55 -0.58 -5.73
CA SER A 34 -4.81 -1.76 -5.27
C SER A 34 -5.66 -2.75 -4.47
N LEU A 35 -6.73 -2.30 -3.82
CA LEU A 35 -7.61 -3.16 -3.03
C LEU A 35 -8.78 -3.70 -3.88
N LYS A 36 -9.00 -5.01 -3.81
CA LYS A 36 -10.17 -5.68 -4.37
C LYS A 36 -10.88 -6.46 -3.27
N THR A 37 -12.21 -6.40 -3.25
CA THR A 37 -13.08 -7.17 -2.34
C THR A 37 -13.79 -8.28 -3.12
N GLY A 38 -14.17 -9.35 -2.41
CA GLY A 38 -14.75 -10.57 -2.99
C GLY A 38 -14.03 -11.82 -2.49
N THR A 39 -14.41 -12.99 -2.99
CA THR A 39 -13.79 -14.25 -2.54
C THR A 39 -12.58 -14.60 -3.40
N PHE A 40 -11.41 -14.65 -2.78
CA PHE A 40 -10.14 -14.99 -3.43
C PHE A 40 -9.53 -16.23 -2.80
N THR A 41 -8.98 -17.12 -3.63
CA THR A 41 -8.10 -18.21 -3.17
C THR A 41 -6.65 -17.74 -3.28
N LEU A 42 -5.95 -17.65 -2.15
CA LEU A 42 -4.56 -17.22 -2.07
C LEU A 42 -3.62 -18.35 -2.52
N LYS A 43 -2.36 -17.99 -2.84
CA LYS A 43 -1.31 -18.97 -3.19
C LYS A 43 -1.09 -20.03 -2.10
N SER A 44 -1.41 -19.72 -0.84
CA SER A 44 -1.35 -20.67 0.28
C SER A 44 -2.53 -21.65 0.32
N GLY A 45 -3.49 -21.57 -0.60
CA GLY A 45 -4.74 -22.35 -0.59
C GLY A 45 -5.83 -21.82 0.34
N ARG A 46 -5.55 -20.77 1.13
CA ARG A 46 -6.53 -20.13 2.01
C ARG A 46 -7.47 -19.23 1.22
N THR A 47 -8.71 -19.11 1.67
CA THR A 47 -9.64 -18.10 1.17
C THR A 47 -9.45 -16.77 1.91
N SER A 48 -9.68 -15.68 1.18
CA SER A 48 -9.69 -14.30 1.69
C SER A 48 -10.87 -13.55 1.07
N ASN A 49 -11.49 -12.65 1.84
CA ASN A 49 -12.54 -11.75 1.35
C ASN A 49 -11.99 -10.45 0.74
N TRP A 50 -10.67 -10.31 0.68
CA TRP A 50 -9.98 -9.21 0.02
C TRP A 50 -8.65 -9.67 -0.59
N PHE A 51 -8.20 -8.92 -1.59
CA PHE A 51 -6.90 -9.06 -2.23
C PHE A 51 -6.28 -7.68 -2.46
N LEU A 52 -5.01 -7.53 -2.08
CA LEU A 52 -4.27 -6.27 -2.23
C LEU A 52 -3.10 -6.50 -3.20
N ASP A 53 -3.12 -5.81 -4.34
CA ASP A 53 -2.00 -5.74 -5.27
C ASP A 53 -1.37 -4.35 -5.24
N SER A 54 -0.33 -4.17 -4.41
CA SER A 54 0.36 -2.90 -4.25
C SER A 54 1.10 -2.45 -5.53
N LYS A 55 1.39 -3.36 -6.47
CA LYS A 55 1.99 -2.99 -7.76
C LYS A 55 1.09 -2.06 -8.55
N GLN A 56 -0.23 -2.19 -8.39
CA GLN A 56 -1.19 -1.29 -9.02
C GLN A 56 -1.07 0.15 -8.54
N THR A 57 -0.53 0.39 -7.34
CA THR A 57 -0.22 1.74 -6.86
C THR A 57 1.22 2.13 -7.21
N ALA A 58 2.19 1.25 -6.95
CA ALA A 58 3.61 1.55 -7.16
C ALA A 58 4.00 1.73 -8.65
N CYS A 59 3.26 1.13 -9.59
CA CYS A 59 3.52 1.26 -11.03
C CYS A 59 2.67 2.34 -11.71
N ARG A 60 1.97 3.19 -10.95
CA ARG A 60 1.28 4.37 -11.48
C ARG A 60 2.08 5.62 -11.16
N SER A 61 2.07 6.60 -12.07
CA SER A 61 2.85 7.83 -11.92
C SER A 61 2.39 8.69 -10.73
N ASP A 62 1.09 8.81 -10.51
CA ASP A 62 0.48 9.47 -9.35
C ASP A 62 0.74 8.68 -8.05
N GLY A 63 0.54 7.37 -8.10
CA GLY A 63 0.72 6.48 -6.96
C GLY A 63 2.15 6.41 -6.45
N ILE A 64 3.15 6.35 -7.33
CA ILE A 64 4.55 6.22 -6.91
C ILE A 64 5.06 7.46 -6.19
N VAL A 65 4.61 8.66 -6.57
CA VAL A 65 4.95 9.90 -5.87
C VAL A 65 4.42 9.87 -4.43
N LEU A 66 3.18 9.42 -4.22
CA LEU A 66 2.60 9.26 -2.88
C LEU A 66 3.37 8.23 -2.03
N VAL A 67 3.80 7.12 -2.65
CA VAL A 67 4.63 6.11 -1.99
C VAL A 67 5.97 6.72 -1.59
N SER A 68 6.63 7.45 -2.49
CA SER A 68 7.92 8.09 -2.25
C SER A 68 7.85 9.12 -1.13
N ASP A 69 6.86 10.01 -1.14
CA ASP A 69 6.68 11.04 -0.11
C ASP A 69 6.54 10.43 1.29
N VAL A 70 5.70 9.40 1.42
CA VAL A 70 5.49 8.70 2.68
C VAL A 70 6.73 7.92 3.11
N ALA A 71 7.47 7.33 2.17
CA ALA A 71 8.70 6.62 2.47
C ALA A 71 9.79 7.58 2.96
N LEU A 72 10.03 8.69 2.25
CA LEU A 72 11.02 9.70 2.62
C LEU A 72 10.72 10.32 3.99
N SER A 73 9.45 10.45 4.38
CA SER A 73 9.07 10.94 5.71
C SER A 73 9.46 9.98 6.85
N MET A 74 9.84 8.74 6.54
CA MET A 74 10.19 7.69 7.51
C MET A 74 11.69 7.37 7.52
N LEU A 75 12.41 7.79 6.49
CA LEU A 75 13.82 7.47 6.31
C LEU A 75 14.70 8.46 7.08
N PRO A 76 15.84 8.00 7.64
CA PRO A 76 16.86 8.88 8.19
C PRO A 76 17.37 9.88 7.14
N ALA A 77 17.77 11.07 7.56
CA ALA A 77 18.25 12.10 6.63
C ALA A 77 19.66 11.82 6.07
N ASP A 78 20.40 10.90 6.67
CA ASP A 78 21.79 10.55 6.35
C ASP A 78 21.91 9.27 5.50
N ILE A 79 20.83 8.86 4.81
CA ILE A 79 20.90 7.74 3.88
C ILE A 79 21.58 8.14 2.56
N ASP A 80 22.58 7.36 2.15
CA ASP A 80 23.28 7.60 0.87
C ASP A 80 22.76 6.75 -0.28
N SER A 81 22.00 5.69 0.03
CA SER A 81 21.55 4.73 -0.98
C SER A 81 20.23 4.06 -0.59
N ILE A 82 19.46 3.68 -1.62
CA ILE A 82 18.25 2.90 -1.48
C ILE A 82 18.28 1.71 -2.45
N GLY A 83 17.81 0.57 -1.99
CA GLY A 83 17.73 -0.66 -2.79
C GLY A 83 16.59 -1.54 -2.31
N GLY A 84 16.28 -2.58 -3.08
CA GLY A 84 15.23 -3.53 -2.75
C GLY A 84 15.33 -4.83 -3.53
N LEU A 85 14.54 -5.83 -3.12
CA LEU A 85 14.46 -7.11 -3.81
C LEU A 85 13.75 -6.94 -5.15
N THR A 86 14.34 -7.53 -6.20
CA THR A 86 13.86 -7.40 -7.58
C THR A 86 12.39 -7.80 -7.76
N MET A 87 11.74 -7.27 -8.81
CA MET A 87 10.34 -7.42 -9.19
C MET A 87 9.34 -6.66 -8.31
N GLY A 88 9.48 -6.78 -6.98
CA GLY A 88 8.55 -6.20 -6.03
C GLY A 88 8.93 -4.79 -5.59
N ALA A 89 10.22 -4.56 -5.33
CA ALA A 89 10.71 -3.30 -4.79
C ALA A 89 11.27 -2.36 -5.87
N ASP A 90 11.49 -2.82 -7.10
CA ASP A 90 12.02 -2.03 -8.20
C ASP A 90 11.30 -0.68 -8.37
N PRO A 91 9.96 -0.62 -8.56
CA PRO A 91 9.28 0.66 -8.72
C PRO A 91 9.41 1.56 -7.47
N VAL A 92 9.45 0.97 -6.27
CA VAL A 92 9.56 1.72 -5.01
C VAL A 92 10.95 2.34 -4.86
N ALA A 93 12.01 1.55 -5.07
CA ALA A 93 13.38 2.03 -4.98
C ALA A 93 13.67 3.11 -6.03
N PHE A 94 13.27 2.89 -7.28
CA PHE A 94 13.43 3.90 -8.35
C PHE A 94 12.60 5.14 -8.08
N GLY A 95 11.35 4.98 -7.63
CA GLY A 95 10.46 6.11 -7.32
C GLY A 95 11.01 6.99 -6.20
N ILE A 96 11.53 6.38 -5.13
CA ILE A 96 12.11 7.14 -4.02
C ILE A 96 13.39 7.83 -4.47
N ALA A 97 14.29 7.12 -5.17
CA ALA A 97 15.52 7.69 -5.68
C ALA A 97 15.26 8.87 -6.64
N ALA A 98 14.25 8.77 -7.50
CA ALA A 98 13.89 9.84 -8.44
C ALA A 98 13.31 11.08 -7.76
N VAL A 99 12.56 10.92 -6.65
CA VAL A 99 11.99 12.05 -5.90
C VAL A 99 13.01 12.69 -4.96
N ALA A 100 13.97 11.91 -4.46
CA ALA A 100 15.01 12.38 -3.55
C ALA A 100 16.22 13.03 -4.24
N ALA A 101 16.40 12.81 -5.54
CA ALA A 101 17.47 13.37 -6.36
C ALA A 101 17.26 14.87 -6.65
#